data_AF-A0A2T4WNF4-F1
#
_entry.id   AF-A0A2T4WNF4-F1
#
_cell.length_a   1.000
_cell.length_b   1.000
_cell.length_c   1.000
_cell.angle_alpha   90.00
_cell.angle_beta   90.00
_cell.angle_gamma   90.00
#
_symmetry.space_group_name_H-M   'P 1'
#
loop_
_entity.id
_entity.type
_entity.pdbx_description
1 polymer ?
#
loop_
_entity_poly.entity_id
_entity_poly.type
_entity_poly.pdbx_seq_one_letter_code
_entity_poly.pdbx_strand_id
1 'polypeptide(L)'
;MKTVFKLSLLILAISLTSCSKDRDNDTSGSQNLTGLAAFLNGEFNVTRTDYNGSLTTVIATIPLNGTGTGTQGFYNFNANAKTVSYSVQTTMQASVLGQNIDFPVNVGGNGTIQYVSDTRFTISDPNNGTTTYDVSNQSSTGLRATTRFETDTLGGTVDLLLDVYLEKK
;
A
#
# COMPACT_ATOMS: atom_id res chain seq x y z
N MET A 1 8.70 -27.05 -64.10
CA MET A 1 8.35 -26.88 -62.68
C MET A 1 6.82 -26.77 -62.58
N LYS A 2 6.23 -27.72 -61.85
CA LYS A 2 4.82 -27.79 -61.39
C LYS A 2 4.64 -26.72 -60.28
N THR A 3 3.52 -26.06 -59.97
CA THR A 3 2.09 -26.44 -59.92
C THR A 3 1.29 -25.14 -59.66
N VAL A 4 0.37 -24.72 -60.54
CA VAL A 4 -1.11 -24.81 -60.44
C VAL A 4 -1.73 -24.29 -59.12
N PHE A 5 -2.31 -23.10 -59.22
CA PHE A 5 -3.27 -22.47 -58.32
C PHE A 5 -4.57 -23.28 -58.28
N LYS A 6 -5.06 -23.67 -57.09
CA LYS A 6 -6.43 -24.17 -56.91
C LYS A 6 -7.07 -23.54 -55.68
N LEU A 7 -8.00 -22.63 -55.98
CA LEU A 7 -9.06 -22.16 -55.12
C LEU A 7 -10.01 -23.33 -54.84
N SER A 8 -10.30 -23.62 -53.58
CA SER A 8 -11.39 -24.53 -53.20
C SER A 8 -12.07 -24.00 -51.95
N LEU A 9 -13.22 -23.38 -52.20
CA LEU A 9 -14.26 -23.05 -51.27
C LEU A 9 -15.07 -24.34 -51.01
N LEU A 10 -15.20 -24.78 -49.76
CA LEU A 10 -16.28 -25.70 -49.38
C LEU A 10 -16.79 -25.38 -47.97
N ILE A 11 -18.11 -25.52 -47.87
CA ILE A 11 -19.05 -24.91 -46.93
C ILE A 11 -19.36 -25.89 -45.78
N LEU A 12 -19.44 -25.33 -44.57
CA LEU A 12 -20.34 -25.63 -43.45
C LEU A 12 -20.63 -27.09 -43.05
N ALA A 13 -20.20 -27.46 -41.84
CA ALA A 13 -20.95 -28.38 -40.99
C ALA A 13 -20.92 -27.85 -39.54
N ILE A 14 -22.06 -27.29 -39.13
CA ILE A 14 -22.39 -26.95 -37.75
C ILE A 14 -22.42 -28.27 -36.97
N SER A 15 -21.53 -28.43 -36.00
CA SER A 15 -21.69 -29.41 -34.94
C SER A 15 -21.71 -28.65 -33.61
N LEU A 16 -22.95 -28.37 -33.17
CA LEU A 16 -23.25 -28.00 -31.80
C LEU A 16 -22.94 -29.20 -30.91
N THR A 17 -21.71 -29.32 -30.44
CA THR A 17 -21.44 -30.15 -29.27
C THR A 17 -21.81 -29.33 -28.04
N SER A 18 -23.04 -29.53 -27.59
CA SER A 18 -23.50 -29.23 -26.24
C SER A 18 -22.62 -30.01 -25.24
N CYS A 19 -21.48 -29.45 -24.88
CA CYS A 19 -20.85 -29.74 -23.59
C CYS A 19 -21.44 -28.74 -22.59
N SER A 20 -22.55 -29.15 -21.98
CA SER A 20 -22.89 -28.72 -20.63
C SER A 20 -21.78 -29.22 -19.71
N LYS A 21 -20.70 -28.45 -19.60
CA LYS A 21 -19.79 -28.56 -18.48
C LYS A 21 -20.32 -27.61 -17.45
N ASP A 22 -20.66 -28.21 -16.32
CA ASP A 22 -21.22 -27.60 -15.14
C ASP A 22 -20.61 -26.24 -14.84
N ARG A 23 -21.47 -25.37 -14.34
CA ARG A 23 -21.11 -24.16 -13.62
C ARG A 23 -20.25 -24.56 -12.42
N ASP A 24 -18.97 -24.81 -12.66
CA ASP A 24 -17.95 -24.57 -11.66
C ASP A 24 -17.87 -23.05 -11.59
N ASN A 25 -18.70 -22.54 -10.68
CA ASN A 25 -18.57 -21.26 -10.04
C ASN A 25 -17.14 -21.19 -9.53
N ASP A 26 -16.24 -20.71 -10.39
CA ASP A 26 -14.85 -20.38 -10.10
C ASP A 26 -14.92 -19.23 -9.09
N THR A 27 -15.17 -19.64 -7.85
CA THR A 27 -15.15 -18.80 -6.68
C THR A 27 -13.68 -18.54 -6.51
N SER A 28 -13.19 -17.49 -7.18
CA SER A 28 -11.87 -16.90 -7.00
C SER A 28 -11.45 -17.12 -5.55
N GLY A 29 -10.48 -18.02 -5.35
CA GLY A 29 -10.26 -18.73 -4.09
C GLY A 29 -10.48 -17.84 -2.87
N SER A 30 -11.64 -17.98 -2.23
CA SER A 30 -11.90 -17.33 -0.95
C SER A 30 -11.10 -18.09 0.09
N GLN A 31 -9.82 -17.73 0.21
CA GLN A 31 -9.04 -18.13 1.37
C GLN A 31 -9.81 -17.63 2.60
N ASN A 32 -10.03 -18.50 3.58
CA ASN A 32 -10.59 -18.08 4.86
C ASN A 32 -9.56 -17.18 5.54
N LEU A 33 -9.60 -15.88 5.24
CA LEU A 33 -8.75 -14.89 5.87
C LEU A 33 -9.03 -14.89 7.38
N THR A 34 -7.97 -14.83 8.18
CA THR A 34 -8.06 -14.74 9.64
C THR A 34 -7.13 -13.65 10.17
N GLY A 35 -7.29 -13.27 11.43
CA GLY A 35 -6.42 -12.32 12.14
C GLY A 35 -6.26 -10.99 11.42
N LEU A 36 -5.02 -10.48 11.40
CA LEU A 36 -4.68 -9.19 10.78
C LEU A 36 -4.99 -9.16 9.28
N ALA A 37 -4.83 -10.28 8.56
CA ALA A 37 -5.14 -10.36 7.13
C ALA A 37 -6.64 -10.17 6.85
N ALA A 38 -7.50 -10.76 7.68
CA ALA A 38 -8.95 -10.54 7.58
C ALA A 38 -9.32 -9.10 7.94
N PHE A 39 -8.68 -8.53 8.97
CA PHE A 39 -8.96 -7.15 9.37
C PHE A 39 -8.59 -6.16 8.28
N LEU A 40 -7.38 -6.27 7.73
CA LEU A 40 -6.84 -5.34 6.75
C LEU A 40 -7.49 -5.46 5.37
N ASN A 41 -8.18 -6.56 5.04
CA ASN A 41 -8.80 -6.70 3.73
C ASN A 41 -9.90 -5.66 3.49
N GLY A 42 -9.70 -4.77 2.52
CA GLY A 42 -10.62 -3.68 2.19
C GLY A 42 -9.93 -2.31 2.08
N GLU A 43 -10.76 -1.26 2.03
CA GLU A 43 -10.32 0.13 1.92
C GLU A 43 -10.30 0.85 3.27
N PHE A 44 -9.25 1.63 3.48
CA PHE A 44 -9.03 2.46 4.65
C PHE A 44 -8.72 3.89 4.21
N ASN A 45 -9.23 4.87 4.94
CA ASN A 45 -8.79 6.25 4.87
C ASN A 45 -7.65 6.48 5.86
N VAL A 46 -6.69 7.30 5.47
CA VAL A 46 -5.72 7.87 6.41
C VAL A 46 -6.36 9.09 7.06
N THR A 47 -6.54 9.04 8.38
CA THR A 47 -7.23 10.12 9.12
C THR A 47 -6.26 11.04 9.86
N ARG A 48 -5.07 10.52 10.20
CA ARG A 48 -4.05 11.24 10.95
C ARG A 48 -2.68 10.60 10.72
N THR A 49 -1.62 11.40 10.78
CA THR A 49 -0.24 10.94 10.82
C THR A 49 0.49 11.69 11.91
N ASP A 50 0.99 10.95 12.89
CA ASP A 50 1.89 11.49 13.91
C ASP A 50 3.33 11.12 13.54
N TYR A 51 4.27 11.99 13.88
CA TYR A 51 5.68 11.77 13.59
C TYR A 51 6.52 12.04 14.83
N ASN A 52 7.60 11.27 14.97
CA ASN A 52 8.63 11.45 15.98
C ASN A 52 9.99 10.99 15.43
N GLY A 53 11.03 11.80 15.58
CA GLY A 53 12.36 11.50 15.07
C GLY A 53 13.22 12.74 14.99
N SER A 54 14.02 12.87 13.92
CA SER A 54 14.91 14.02 13.76
C SER A 54 15.25 14.35 12.30
N LEU A 55 15.66 15.60 12.09
CA LEU A 55 16.36 16.08 10.89
C LEU A 55 17.84 16.25 11.25
N THR A 56 18.71 15.48 10.62
CA THR A 56 20.17 15.59 10.81
C THR A 56 20.78 16.34 9.64
N THR A 57 21.42 17.46 9.95
CA THR A 57 22.16 18.30 9.01
C THR A 57 23.67 18.19 9.29
N VAL A 58 24.51 18.81 8.47
CA VAL A 58 25.97 18.87 8.70
C VAL A 58 26.37 19.64 9.96
N ILE A 59 25.48 20.49 10.50
CA ILE A 59 25.78 21.37 11.64
C ILE A 59 25.01 21.00 12.91
N ALA A 60 23.88 20.32 12.81
CA ALA A 60 23.00 20.02 13.94
C ALA A 60 22.01 18.90 13.65
N THR A 61 21.54 18.25 14.71
CA THR A 61 20.37 17.37 14.71
C THR A 61 19.20 18.08 15.38
N ILE A 62 18.10 18.21 14.65
CA ILE A 62 16.88 18.92 15.08
C ILE A 62 15.83 17.85 15.39
N PRO A 63 15.28 17.80 16.62
CA PRO A 63 14.20 16.86 16.93
C PRO A 63 12.93 17.26 16.16
N LEU A 64 12.22 16.26 15.66
CA LEU A 64 10.95 16.41 14.97
C LEU A 64 9.90 15.60 15.72
N ASN A 65 8.86 16.25 16.22
CA ASN A 65 7.73 15.55 16.81
C ASN A 65 6.45 16.35 16.64
N GLY A 66 5.34 15.68 16.33
CA GLY A 66 4.05 16.34 16.22
C GLY A 66 3.01 15.53 15.46
N THR A 67 1.93 16.22 15.11
CA THR A 67 0.86 15.70 14.25
C THR A 67 0.91 16.45 12.93
N GLY A 68 0.92 15.70 11.83
CA GLY A 68 0.94 16.26 10.49
C GLY A 68 -0.36 16.99 10.13
N THR A 69 -0.23 18.08 9.40
CA THR A 69 -1.37 18.90 8.94
C THR A 69 -1.75 18.54 7.51
N GLY A 70 -3.03 18.74 7.16
CA GLY A 70 -3.55 18.38 5.83
C GLY A 70 -3.43 16.88 5.53
N THR A 71 -3.45 16.04 6.57
CA THR A 71 -3.29 14.59 6.40
C THR A 71 -4.47 14.01 5.63
N GLN A 72 -4.17 13.31 4.55
CA GLN A 72 -5.13 12.59 3.74
C GLN A 72 -4.47 11.42 3.03
N GLY A 73 -5.28 10.46 2.59
CA GLY A 73 -4.76 9.28 1.90
C GLY A 73 -5.66 8.08 2.04
N PHE A 74 -5.19 6.97 1.50
CA PHE A 74 -5.87 5.69 1.59
C PHE A 74 -4.88 4.53 1.58
N TYR A 75 -5.38 3.38 2.05
CA TYR A 75 -4.83 2.06 1.75
C TYR A 75 -5.97 1.19 1.23
N ASN A 76 -5.74 0.46 0.14
CA ASN A 76 -6.65 -0.54 -0.40
C ASN A 76 -5.90 -1.88 -0.42
N PHE A 77 -6.19 -2.71 0.58
CA PHE A 77 -5.56 -4.02 0.71
C PHE A 77 -6.46 -5.08 0.08
N ASN A 78 -5.85 -5.94 -0.73
CA ASN A 78 -6.45 -7.19 -1.16
C ASN A 78 -5.65 -8.34 -0.52
N ALA A 79 -6.12 -8.81 0.62
CA ALA A 79 -5.43 -9.85 1.39
C ALA A 79 -5.39 -11.20 0.65
N ASN A 80 -6.42 -11.50 -0.14
CA ASN A 80 -6.46 -12.72 -0.96
C ASN A 80 -5.40 -12.70 -2.06
N ALA A 81 -5.25 -11.57 -2.75
CA ALA A 81 -4.22 -11.38 -3.77
C ALA A 81 -2.84 -11.03 -3.19
N LYS A 82 -2.76 -10.78 -1.87
CA LYS A 82 -1.57 -10.26 -1.18
C LYS A 82 -1.02 -9.00 -1.84
N THR A 83 -1.90 -8.10 -2.25
CA THR A 83 -1.54 -6.81 -2.84
C THR A 83 -2.11 -5.65 -2.02
N VAL A 84 -1.48 -4.49 -2.20
CA VAL A 84 -1.95 -3.23 -1.61
C VAL A 84 -1.66 -2.08 -2.57
N SER A 85 -2.62 -1.16 -2.66
CA SER A 85 -2.44 0.16 -3.24
C SER A 85 -2.56 1.20 -2.14
N TYR A 86 -1.68 2.19 -2.09
CA TYR A 86 -1.68 3.17 -1.01
C TYR A 86 -1.21 4.54 -1.47
N SER A 87 -1.69 5.57 -0.78
CA SER A 87 -1.26 6.94 -0.92
C SER A 87 -1.42 7.64 0.41
N VAL A 88 -0.39 8.34 0.86
CA VAL A 88 -0.36 9.11 2.10
C VAL A 88 0.24 10.47 1.78
N GLN A 89 -0.47 11.52 2.15
CA GLN A 89 -0.02 12.90 2.06
C GLN A 89 -0.21 13.56 3.42
N THR A 90 0.83 14.21 3.90
CA THR A 90 0.78 15.01 5.13
C THR A 90 1.88 16.06 5.12
N THR A 91 1.69 17.15 5.87
CA THR A 91 2.74 18.17 6.06
C THR A 91 3.23 18.13 7.50
N MET A 92 4.51 17.84 7.68
CA MET A 92 5.19 17.83 8.97
C MET A 92 5.89 19.17 9.20
N GLN A 93 6.24 19.49 10.44
CA GLN A 93 6.86 20.76 10.78
C GLN A 93 8.08 20.55 11.68
N ALA A 94 9.17 21.25 11.40
CA ALA A 94 10.33 21.36 12.28
C ALA A 94 10.44 22.77 12.84
N SER A 95 10.93 22.92 14.07
CA SER A 95 11.35 24.22 14.59
C SER A 95 12.88 24.31 14.55
N VAL A 96 13.41 25.20 13.72
CA VAL A 96 14.84 25.42 13.53
C VAL A 96 15.17 26.86 13.87
N LEU A 97 15.97 27.08 14.91
CA LEU A 97 16.35 28.44 15.38
C LEU A 97 15.13 29.35 15.61
N GLY A 98 14.02 28.80 16.09
CA GLY A 98 12.77 29.52 16.36
C GLY A 98 11.91 29.79 15.11
N GLN A 99 12.30 29.30 13.93
CA GLN A 99 11.48 29.33 12.72
C GLN A 99 10.85 27.97 12.45
N ASN A 100 9.58 27.96 12.07
CA ASN A 100 8.90 26.74 11.67
C ASN A 100 9.09 26.49 10.17
N ILE A 101 9.56 25.29 9.84
CA ILE A 101 9.77 24.83 8.46
C ILE A 101 8.83 23.68 8.20
N ASP A 102 8.09 23.74 7.10
CA ASP A 102 7.16 22.70 6.70
C ASP A 102 7.81 21.71 5.71
N PHE A 103 7.55 20.43 5.92
CA PHE A 103 8.07 19.31 5.14
C PHE A 103 6.90 18.49 4.60
N PRO A 104 6.58 18.60 3.30
CA PRO A 104 5.56 17.76 2.71
C PRO A 104 6.07 16.33 2.57
N VAL A 105 5.32 15.38 3.13
CA VAL A 105 5.56 13.94 2.96
C VAL A 105 4.46 13.40 2.05
N ASN A 106 4.86 12.91 0.89
CA ASN A 106 3.98 12.28 -0.09
C ASN A 106 4.57 10.92 -0.41
N VAL A 107 3.86 9.86 -0.02
CA VAL A 107 4.29 8.48 -0.23
C VAL A 107 3.11 7.74 -0.81
N GLY A 108 3.30 7.12 -1.98
CA GLY A 108 2.26 6.33 -2.60
C GLY A 108 2.86 5.30 -3.53
N GLY A 109 2.10 4.25 -3.78
CA GLY A 109 2.55 3.17 -4.63
C GLY A 109 1.65 1.95 -4.57
N ASN A 110 2.17 0.87 -5.12
CA ASN A 110 1.51 -0.42 -5.16
C ASN A 110 2.54 -1.49 -4.85
N GLY A 111 2.18 -2.46 -4.03
CA GLY A 111 3.10 -3.48 -3.58
C GLY A 111 2.42 -4.80 -3.25
N THR A 112 3.26 -5.74 -2.85
CA THR A 112 2.80 -6.99 -2.25
C THR A 112 2.81 -6.85 -0.72
N ILE A 113 1.84 -7.45 -0.04
CA ILE A 113 1.75 -7.45 1.42
C ILE A 113 2.09 -8.83 1.97
N GLN A 114 2.90 -8.85 3.03
CA GLN A 114 3.15 -10.04 3.83
C GLN A 114 2.78 -9.79 5.29
N TYR A 115 1.89 -10.61 5.83
CA TYR A 115 1.52 -10.61 7.25
C TYR A 115 2.56 -11.44 8.02
N VAL A 116 3.36 -10.77 8.85
CA VAL A 116 4.46 -11.40 9.61
C VAL A 116 3.97 -11.95 10.95
N SER A 117 3.01 -11.26 11.57
CA SER A 117 2.29 -11.68 12.78
C SER A 117 0.92 -10.99 12.84
N ASP A 118 0.16 -11.21 13.92
CA ASP A 118 -1.11 -10.51 14.17
C ASP A 118 -0.96 -9.00 14.38
N THR A 119 0.27 -8.52 14.61
CA THR A 119 0.56 -7.11 14.88
C THR A 119 1.65 -6.54 13.97
N ARG A 120 2.03 -7.24 12.90
CA ARG A 120 3.06 -6.78 11.97
C ARG A 120 2.80 -7.24 10.55
N PHE A 121 2.93 -6.33 9.61
CA PHE A 121 2.95 -6.63 8.19
C PHE A 121 4.07 -5.87 7.49
N THR A 122 4.41 -6.29 6.28
CA THR A 122 5.35 -5.59 5.40
C THR A 122 4.71 -5.33 4.06
N ILE A 123 5.08 -4.22 3.42
CA ILE A 123 4.74 -3.89 2.05
C ILE A 123 6.04 -3.90 1.25
N SER A 124 6.12 -4.73 0.21
CA SER A 124 7.21 -4.69 -0.77
C SER A 124 6.74 -3.96 -2.02
N ASP A 125 7.19 -2.73 -2.20
CA ASP A 125 6.89 -1.84 -3.33
C ASP A 125 8.11 -1.73 -4.25
N PRO A 126 7.97 -1.97 -5.57
CA PRO A 126 9.10 -1.87 -6.51
C PRO A 126 9.78 -0.49 -6.56
N ASN A 127 9.05 0.58 -6.25
CA ASN A 127 9.55 1.95 -6.33
C ASN A 127 10.06 2.47 -4.98
N ASN A 128 9.46 2.00 -3.88
CA ASN A 128 9.73 2.51 -2.53
C ASN A 128 10.51 1.51 -1.64
N GLY A 129 10.73 0.28 -2.12
CA GLY A 129 11.40 -0.78 -1.35
C GLY A 129 10.45 -1.51 -0.40
N THR A 130 11.03 -2.21 0.59
CA THR A 130 10.26 -2.94 1.60
C THR A 130 10.07 -2.10 2.85
N THR A 131 8.83 -1.88 3.24
CA THR A 131 8.44 -1.10 4.42
C THR A 131 7.78 -2.02 5.44
N THR A 132 8.21 -1.94 6.70
CA THR A 132 7.63 -2.71 7.81
C THR A 132 6.69 -1.85 8.62
N TYR A 133 5.51 -2.37 8.92
CA TYR A 133 4.49 -1.72 9.72
C TYR A 133 4.19 -2.54 10.97
N ASP A 134 4.29 -1.88 12.12
CA ASP A 134 3.82 -2.39 13.40
C ASP A 134 2.42 -1.87 13.70
N VAL A 135 1.50 -2.78 14.02
CA VAL A 135 0.09 -2.48 14.26
C VAL A 135 -0.18 -2.40 15.75
N SER A 136 -0.86 -1.34 16.15
CA SER A 136 -1.33 -1.12 17.52
C SER A 136 -2.68 -0.41 17.52
N ASN A 137 -3.30 -0.31 18.70
CA ASN A 137 -4.57 0.41 18.93
C ASN A 137 -5.68 -0.01 17.95
N GLN A 138 -5.76 -1.30 17.64
CA GLN A 138 -6.77 -1.84 16.74
C GLN A 138 -8.15 -1.79 17.41
N SER A 139 -9.13 -1.22 16.71
CA SER A 139 -10.55 -1.25 17.04
C SER A 139 -11.32 -2.09 16.02
N SER A 140 -12.65 -2.06 16.05
CA SER A 140 -13.48 -2.70 15.02
C SER A 140 -13.31 -2.06 13.64
N THR A 141 -12.98 -0.77 13.57
CA THR A 141 -12.94 0.03 12.34
C THR A 141 -11.60 0.67 12.07
N GLY A 142 -10.68 0.74 13.02
CA GLY A 142 -9.42 1.46 12.83
C GLY A 142 -8.23 0.80 13.46
N LEU A 143 -7.04 1.28 13.10
CA LEU A 143 -5.78 0.91 13.71
C LEU A 143 -4.76 2.03 13.58
N ARG A 144 -3.65 1.89 14.32
CA ARG A 144 -2.43 2.67 14.14
C ARG A 144 -1.35 1.77 13.56
N ALA A 145 -0.82 2.13 12.39
CA ALA A 145 0.28 1.46 11.73
C ALA A 145 1.54 2.33 11.81
N THR A 146 2.53 1.88 12.57
CA THR A 146 3.80 2.57 12.79
C THR A 146 4.84 2.07 11.79
N THR A 147 5.52 2.97 11.08
CA THR A 147 6.63 2.66 10.18
C THR A 147 7.79 3.64 10.34
N ARG A 148 8.99 3.26 9.91
CA ARG A 148 10.10 4.20 9.73
C ARG A 148 10.01 4.87 8.35
N PHE A 149 10.32 6.16 8.28
CA PHE A 149 10.45 6.95 7.08
C PHE A 149 11.79 7.68 7.12
N GLU A 150 12.65 7.38 6.16
CA GLU A 150 13.98 7.98 6.04
C GLU A 150 14.10 8.57 4.64
N THR A 151 14.51 9.84 4.55
CA THR A 151 14.72 10.50 3.26
C THR A 151 15.81 11.56 3.33
N ASP A 152 16.60 11.66 2.28
CA ASP A 152 17.56 12.73 2.11
C ASP A 152 16.89 13.95 1.49
N THR A 153 17.14 15.10 2.10
CA THR A 153 16.71 16.41 1.62
C THR A 153 17.93 17.24 1.24
N LEU A 154 17.72 18.35 0.54
CA LEU A 154 18.80 19.31 0.25
C LEU A 154 19.48 19.87 1.52
N GLY A 155 18.81 19.80 2.68
CA GLY A 155 19.30 20.33 3.96
C GLY A 155 19.86 19.29 4.93
N GLY A 156 19.74 17.99 4.64
CA GLY A 156 20.11 16.91 5.56
C GLY A 156 19.20 15.69 5.43
N THR A 157 19.38 14.72 6.32
CA THR A 157 18.61 13.46 6.34
C THR A 157 17.51 13.54 7.39
N VAL A 158 16.28 13.26 6.97
CA VAL A 158 15.12 13.12 7.84
C VAL A 158 14.97 11.65 8.20
N ASP A 159 14.87 11.34 9.49
CA ASP A 159 14.59 9.99 10.00
C ASP A 159 13.47 10.05 11.03
N LEU A 160 12.34 9.42 10.70
CA LEU A 160 11.09 9.51 11.44
C LEU A 160 10.49 8.14 11.70
N LEU A 161 9.90 7.98 12.88
CA LEU A 161 8.82 7.04 13.11
C LEU A 161 7.50 7.74 12.79
N LEU A 162 6.72 7.16 11.89
CA LEU A 162 5.42 7.63 11.45
C LEU A 162 4.33 6.70 11.96
N ASP A 163 3.44 7.25 12.78
CA ASP A 163 2.21 6.60 13.22
C ASP A 163 1.08 7.00 12.26
N VAL A 164 0.72 6.10 11.35
CA VAL A 164 -0.36 6.30 10.38
C VAL A 164 -1.66 5.72 10.92
N TYR A 165 -2.66 6.57 11.13
CA TYR A 165 -3.97 6.15 11.63
C TYR A 165 -4.89 5.83 10.46
N LEU A 166 -5.35 4.59 10.42
CA LEU A 166 -6.20 4.04 9.37
C LEU A 166 -7.60 3.79 9.91
N GLU A 167 -8.62 4.23 9.18
CA GLU A 167 -10.04 3.98 9.47
C GLU A 167 -10.70 3.32 8.26
N LYS A 168 -11.42 2.22 8.46
CA LYS A 168 -12.17 1.52 7.40
C LYS A 168 -13.21 2.46 6.78
N LYS A 169 -13.39 2.32 5.47
CA LYS A 169 -14.52 2.94 4.75
C LYS A 169 -15.83 2.18 4.98
#